data_AF-A0A938MZP6-F1
#
_entry.id   AF-A0A938MZP6-F1
#
_cell.length_a   1.000
_cell.length_b   1.000
_cell.length_c   1.000
_cell.angle_alpha   90.00
_cell.angle_beta   90.00
_cell.angle_gamma   90.00
#
_symmetry.space_group_name_H-M   'P 1'
#
loop_
_entity.id
_entity.type
_entity.pdbx_description
1 polymer ?
#
loop_
_entity_poly.entity_id
_entity_poly.type
_entity_poly.pdbx_seq_one_letter_code
_entity_poly.pdbx_strand_id
1 'polypeptide(L)'
;MSAREPEQVQQQLIDYLSRHADVREKVDATTDLIERGLLDSLLVTDLVMFARKQFGVELTARDISPEKLGSVQRIAALICEKEAARRDRAA
;
A
#
# COMPACT_ATOMS: atom_id res chain seq x y z
N MET A 1 15.90 -14.76 6.65
CA MET A 1 15.38 -13.41 6.38
C MET A 1 13.88 -13.45 6.61
N SER A 2 13.38 -12.78 7.64
CA SER A 2 11.98 -12.87 8.10
C SER A 2 11.01 -12.27 7.09
N ALA A 3 9.88 -12.93 6.85
CA ALA A 3 8.80 -12.34 6.07
C ALA A 3 8.30 -11.07 6.77
N ARG A 4 8.12 -9.98 6.03
CA ARG A 4 7.50 -8.76 6.57
C ARG A 4 6.06 -9.08 6.95
N GLU A 5 5.67 -8.71 8.16
CA GLU A 5 4.30 -8.86 8.64
C GLU A 5 3.40 -7.77 8.04
N PRO A 6 2.13 -8.08 7.74
CA PRO A 6 1.19 -7.10 7.17
C PRO A 6 1.07 -5.83 8.01
N GLU A 7 1.14 -5.97 9.34
CA GLU A 7 1.04 -4.86 10.30
C GLU A 7 2.20 -3.85 10.14
N GLN A 8 3.41 -4.32 9.85
CA GLN A 8 4.55 -3.42 9.59
C GLN A 8 4.35 -2.63 8.28
N VAL A 9 3.80 -3.29 7.25
CA VAL A 9 3.49 -2.63 5.98
C VAL A 9 2.37 -1.62 6.17
N GLN A 10 1.33 -1.95 6.95
CA GLN A 10 0.24 -1.03 7.29
C GLN A 10 0.78 0.21 8.01
N GLN A 11 1.64 0.05 9.02
CA GLN A 11 2.19 1.18 9.75
C GLN A 11 3.04 2.10 8.86
N GLN A 12 3.82 1.53 7.94
CA GLN A 12 4.59 2.31 6.96
C GLN A 12 3.70 3.05 5.97
N LEU A 13 2.59 2.43 5.54
CA LEU A 13 1.61 3.06 4.68
C LEU A 13 0.87 4.19 5.39
N ILE A 14 0.50 4.01 6.67
CA ILE A 14 -0.14 5.07 7.47
C ILE A 14 0.81 6.25 7.62
N ASP A 15 2.07 6.02 8.02
CA ASP A 15 3.06 7.10 8.14
C ASP A 15 3.31 7.80 6.79
N TYR A 16 3.36 7.04 5.70
CA TYR A 16 3.47 7.60 4.36
C TYR A 16 2.27 8.47 3.99
N LEU A 17 1.05 7.96 4.16
CA LEU A 17 -0.19 8.69 3.89
C LEU A 17 -0.31 9.94 4.78
N SER A 18 0.05 9.87 6.06
CA SER A 18 0.02 11.04 6.96
C SER A 18 1.02 12.14 6.58
N ARG A 19 2.08 11.82 5.83
CA ARG A 19 3.07 12.80 5.35
C ARG A 19 2.73 13.37 3.98
N HIS A 20 2.10 12.56 3.13
CA HIS A 20 1.90 12.88 1.71
C HIS A 20 0.46 13.28 1.37
N ALA A 21 -0.53 12.70 2.04
CA ALA A 21 -1.89 13.16 1.92
C ALA A 21 -2.14 14.27 2.95
N ASP A 22 -2.96 15.26 2.58
CA ASP A 22 -3.34 16.39 3.43
C ASP A 22 -4.39 15.93 4.48
N VAL A 23 -4.12 14.79 5.13
CA VAL A 23 -5.04 14.12 6.03
C VAL A 23 -4.91 14.73 7.41
N ARG A 24 -5.85 15.62 7.72
CA ARG A 24 -6.07 16.10 9.09
C ARG A 24 -6.79 15.06 9.95
N GLU A 25 -7.40 14.06 9.31
CA GLU A 25 -8.12 12.96 9.96
C GLU A 25 -7.21 11.76 10.24
N LYS A 26 -7.58 10.98 11.24
CA LYS A 26 -6.87 9.75 11.58
C LYS A 26 -7.16 8.68 10.53
N VAL A 27 -6.13 8.23 9.81
CA VAL A 27 -6.20 7.08 8.90
C VAL A 27 -5.93 5.81 9.69
N ASP A 28 -6.89 4.91 9.71
CA ASP A 28 -6.75 3.57 10.29
C ASP A 28 -6.66 2.51 9.17
N ALA A 29 -6.30 1.29 9.55
CA ALA A 29 -6.08 0.19 8.61
C ALA A 29 -7.31 -0.12 7.72
N THR A 30 -8.51 0.10 8.25
CA THR A 30 -9.80 -0.19 7.61
C THR A 30 -10.45 1.05 6.97
N THR A 31 -9.84 2.23 7.12
CA THR A 31 -10.38 3.47 6.53
C THR A 31 -10.44 3.35 5.02
N ASP A 32 -11.59 3.72 4.44
CA ASP A 32 -11.74 3.77 3.00
C ASP A 32 -11.00 4.99 2.44
N LEU A 33 -9.87 4.76 1.78
CA LEU A 33 -9.02 5.82 1.26
C LEU A 33 -9.62 6.50 0.03
N ILE A 34 -10.48 5.80 -0.72
CA ILE A 34 -11.04 6.30 -1.98
C ILE A 34 -12.30 7.09 -1.69
N GLU A 35 -13.22 6.54 -0.89
CA GLU A 35 -14.45 7.24 -0.51
C GLU A 35 -14.15 8.53 0.28
N ARG A 36 -13.08 8.53 1.08
CA ARG A 36 -12.63 9.73 1.80
C ARG A 36 -11.80 10.70 0.96
N GLY A 37 -11.56 10.38 -0.31
CA GLY A 37 -10.74 11.21 -1.21
C GLY A 37 -9.28 11.34 -0.76
N LEU A 38 -8.80 10.42 0.07
CA LEU A 38 -7.41 10.39 0.55
C LEU A 38 -6.48 9.81 -0.50
N LEU A 39 -7.00 8.96 -1.40
CA LEU A 39 -6.27 8.35 -2.49
C LEU A 39 -6.67 9.00 -3.82
N ASP A 40 -5.92 10.01 -4.24
CA ASP A 40 -6.08 10.65 -5.55
C ASP A 40 -5.13 10.05 -6.61
N SER A 41 -5.25 10.48 -7.87
CA SER A 41 -4.41 9.98 -8.97
C SER A 41 -2.91 10.22 -8.78
N LEU A 42 -2.52 11.29 -8.08
CA LEU A 42 -1.12 11.63 -7.82
C LEU A 42 -0.57 10.72 -6.74
N LEU A 43 -1.30 10.58 -5.63
CA LEU A 43 -0.95 9.72 -4.52
C LEU A 43 -0.95 8.24 -4.91
N VAL A 44 -1.82 7.80 -5.82
CA VAL A 44 -1.73 6.45 -6.42
C VAL A 44 -0.39 6.27 -7.11
N THR A 45 0.04 7.25 -7.91
CA THR A 45 1.31 7.18 -8.64
C THR A 45 2.49 7.13 -7.65
N ASP A 46 2.46 7.98 -6.62
CA ASP A 46 3.51 7.98 -5.61
C ASP A 46 3.49 6.72 -4.75
N LEU A 47 2.32 6.16 -4.44
CA LEU A 47 2.15 4.89 -3.74
C LEU A 47 2.75 3.74 -4.55
N VAL A 48 2.53 3.70 -5.87
CA VAL A 48 3.15 2.72 -6.77
C VAL A 48 4.68 2.84 -6.73
N MET A 49 5.21 4.06 -6.77
CA MET A 49 6.66 4.28 -6.65
C MET A 49 7.20 3.91 -5.27
N PHE A 50 6.48 4.26 -4.20
CA PHE A 50 6.82 3.91 -2.83
C PHE A 50 6.85 2.40 -2.67
N ALA A 51 5.84 1.70 -3.18
CA ALA A 51 5.75 0.26 -3.06
C ALA A 51 6.93 -0.44 -3.75
N ARG A 52 7.30 0.05 -4.94
CA ARG A 52 8.46 -0.40 -5.69
C ARG A 52 9.78 -0.10 -4.99
N LYS A 53 9.95 1.10 -4.43
CA LYS A 53 11.20 1.51 -3.78
C LYS A 53 11.40 0.84 -2.41
N GLN A 54 10.36 0.73 -1.59
CA GLN A 54 10.46 0.20 -0.23
C GLN A 54 10.27 -1.31 -0.09
N PHE A 55 9.42 -1.91 -0.92
CA PHE A 55 9.15 -3.35 -0.87
C PHE A 55 9.68 -4.08 -2.09
N GLY A 56 10.13 -3.37 -3.12
CA GLY A 56 10.55 -4.01 -4.37
C GLY A 56 9.37 -4.64 -5.12
N VAL A 57 8.13 -4.26 -4.84
CA VAL A 57 6.96 -4.81 -5.53
C VAL A 57 6.45 -3.86 -6.58
N GLU A 58 6.07 -4.41 -7.73
CA GLU A 58 5.47 -3.63 -8.80
C GLU A 58 3.95 -3.76 -8.73
N LEU A 59 3.29 -2.63 -8.51
CA LEU A 59 1.83 -2.50 -8.58
C LEU A 59 1.45 -2.16 -10.02
N THR A 60 0.65 -3.04 -10.64
CA THR A 60 0.22 -2.88 -12.03
C THR A 60 -1.13 -2.17 -12.10
N ALA A 61 -1.57 -1.75 -13.29
CA ALA A 61 -2.91 -1.18 -13.46
C ALA A 61 -4.06 -2.10 -12.95
N ARG A 62 -3.86 -3.43 -12.94
CA ARG A 62 -4.83 -4.41 -12.40
C ARG A 62 -4.85 -4.45 -10.87
N ASP A 63 -3.83 -3.88 -10.25
CA ASP A 63 -3.71 -3.75 -8.80
C ASP A 63 -4.28 -2.43 -8.30
N ILE A 64 -4.37 -1.45 -9.20
CA ILE A 64 -4.98 -0.15 -8.95
C ILE A 64 -6.49 -0.28 -9.12
N SER A 65 -7.15 -0.85 -8.12
CA SER A 65 -8.60 -0.94 -8.04
C SER A 65 -9.09 -0.62 -6.63
N PRO A 66 -10.34 -0.14 -6.46
CA PRO A 66 -10.91 0.11 -5.13
C PRO A 66 -10.92 -1.12 -4.23
N GLU A 67 -11.08 -2.30 -4.80
CA GLU A 67 -11.07 -3.57 -4.05
C GLU A 67 -9.70 -3.89 -3.44
N LYS A 68 -8.61 -3.36 -4.00
CA LYS A 68 -7.22 -3.63 -3.58
C LYS A 68 -6.55 -2.45 -2.90
N LEU A 69 -6.87 -1.22 -3.33
CA LEU A 69 -6.32 0.02 -2.79
C LEU A 69 -7.30 0.77 -1.88
N GLY A 70 -8.53 0.28 -1.72
CA GLY A 70 -9.56 0.98 -0.95
C GLY A 70 -9.23 1.13 0.53
N SER A 71 -8.31 0.35 1.09
CA SER A 71 -7.86 0.56 2.48
C SER A 71 -6.40 0.18 2.67
N VAL A 72 -5.77 0.73 3.71
CA VAL A 72 -4.38 0.43 4.06
C VAL A 72 -4.16 -1.06 4.28
N GLN A 73 -5.10 -1.74 4.93
CA GLN A 73 -5.03 -3.18 5.17
C GLN A 73 -4.96 -3.97 3.86
N ARG A 74 -5.75 -3.59 2.84
CA ARG A 74 -5.77 -4.26 1.53
C ARG A 74 -4.47 -4.02 0.77
N ILE A 75 -3.97 -2.79 0.80
CA ILE A 75 -2.68 -2.43 0.18
C ILE A 75 -1.55 -3.24 0.82
N ALA A 76 -1.53 -3.32 2.15
CA ALA A 76 -0.52 -4.08 2.87
C ALA A 76 -0.56 -5.58 2.53
N ALA A 77 -1.74 -6.19 2.51
CA ALA A 77 -1.91 -7.58 2.12
C ALA A 77 -1.39 -7.83 0.70
N LEU A 78 -1.75 -6.97 -0.25
CA LEU A 78 -1.30 -7.06 -1.64
C LEU A 78 0.22 -6.96 -1.78
N ILE A 79 0.86 -6.06 -1.02
CA ILE A 79 2.32 -5.92 -1.00
C ILE A 79 2.96 -7.19 -0.44
N CYS A 80 2.49 -7.71 0.70
CA CYS A 80 3.01 -8.93 1.30
C CYS A 80 2.89 -10.14 0.36
N GLU A 81 1.74 -10.30 -0.30
CA GLU A 81 1.51 -11.36 -1.29
C GLU A 81 2.48 -11.26 -2.47
N LYS A 82 2.69 -10.05 -3.01
CA LYS A 82 3.63 -9.83 -4.13
C LYS A 82 5.08 -10.04 -3.70
N GLU A 83 5.46 -9.63 -2.50
CA GLU A 83 6.81 -9.87 -1.93
C GLU A 83 7.07 -11.38 -1.75
N ALA A 84 6.09 -12.14 -1.29
CA ALA A 84 6.19 -13.59 -1.16
C ALA A 84 6.31 -14.27 -2.53
N ALA A 85 5.39 -13.97 -3.45
CA ALA A 85 5.39 -14.54 -4.80
C ALA A 85 6.65 -14.16 -5.62
N ARG A 86 7.25 -13.00 -5.36
CA ARG A 86 8.53 -12.61 -5.98
C ARG A 86 9.69 -13.44 -5.41
N ARG A 87 9.73 -13.69 -4.10
CA ARG A 87 10.75 -14.52 -3.47
C ARG A 87 10.72 -15.95 -3.98
N ASP A 88 9.54 -16.55 -4.08
CA ASP A 88 9.37 -17.92 -4.56
C ASP A 88 9.83 -18.11 -6.01
N ARG A 89 9.72 -17.07 -6.85
CA ARG A 89 10.22 -17.10 -8.25
C ARG A 89 11.72 -16.83 -8.38
N ALA A 90 12.35 -16.31 -7.33
CA ALA A 90 13.78 -16.01 -7.30
C ALA A 90 14.60 -17.09 -6.56
N ALA A 91 13.92 -18.09 -5.97
CA ALA A 91 14.50 -19.28 -5.35
C ALA A 91 14.55 -20.44 -6.36
#